data_AF-A0A1H1X2W1-F1
#
_entry.id   AF-A0A1H1X2W1-F1
#
_cell.length_a   1.000
_cell.length_b   1.000
_cell.length_c   1.000
_cell.angle_alpha   90.00
_cell.angle_beta   90.00
_cell.angle_gamma   90.00
#
_symmetry.space_group_name_H-M   'P 1'
#
loop_
_entity.id
_entity.type
_entity.pdbx_description
1 polymer ?
#
loop_
_entity_poly.entity_id
_entity_poly.type
_entity_poly.pdbx_seq_one_letter_code
_entity_poly.pdbx_strand_id
1 'polypeptide(L)'
;MSKKSAAENRRSRQASSAARQRAQRARGVTRNTSPRKRTYWHAGWPGLEPGTILVGSDEATGLGIDSARYMGQDRDDELDPYDASKVYFSNDIEFARAFATNTQIADSPTGVVYQRGALYRVEPIGDIEPDPDFQKSDVSWCSPRARIVTVEDPNVMMDAYSAAERIGPHMAWTDGSPVYSKTGKYLLSPEQKQSAFTQTQLDSLVAWTPLRHVNAALAGERSGDRPLIEKHSEIAIDAAEATDVLKRHFKRAKALVDQGVEFSDNYRPVIDDLSSLIAPTELQADDPRAVAVAIHPRDGLIGAAVFTAARMGDAEDQMVMMIDRVAVTPSWRRKGVGSVLLTTMQQLLPNPVDFAVGHCDSQIAPFFAQMGYTVLTPDTPLAFPVEKFEKDLQPVQFPGQCAFYRQGRW
;
A
#
# COMPACT_ATOMS: atom_id res chain seq x y z
N MET A 1 -7.21 28.34 -33.68
CA MET A 1 -6.44 27.18 -33.16
C MET A 1 -6.53 27.18 -31.64
N SER A 2 -7.14 26.14 -31.06
CA SER A 2 -7.59 26.13 -29.66
C SER A 2 -6.45 25.86 -28.68
N LYS A 3 -6.37 26.66 -27.60
CA LYS A 3 -5.43 26.49 -26.47
C LYS A 3 -5.44 25.07 -25.87
N LYS A 4 -6.55 24.32 -26.05
CA LYS A 4 -6.71 22.95 -25.58
C LYS A 4 -5.77 21.94 -26.27
N SER A 5 -5.56 22.10 -27.58
CA SER A 5 -4.69 21.23 -28.38
C SER A 5 -3.20 21.40 -28.02
N ALA A 6 -2.80 22.58 -27.54
CA ALA A 6 -1.43 22.84 -27.12
C ALA A 6 -1.10 22.20 -25.76
N ALA A 7 -2.07 22.11 -24.85
CA ALA A 7 -1.90 21.50 -23.53
C ALA A 7 -1.80 19.97 -23.59
N GLU A 8 -2.65 19.31 -24.41
CA GLU A 8 -2.59 17.85 -24.64
C GLU A 8 -1.26 17.43 -25.30
N ASN A 9 -0.78 18.20 -26.28
CA ASN A 9 0.50 17.93 -26.92
C ASN A 9 1.70 18.09 -25.96
N ARG A 10 1.64 19.00 -24.97
CA ARG A 10 2.69 19.13 -23.95
C ARG A 10 2.70 17.97 -22.96
N ARG A 11 1.52 17.54 -22.47
CA ARG A 11 1.41 16.39 -21.55
C ARG A 11 1.86 15.09 -22.20
N SER A 12 1.46 14.83 -23.45
CA SER A 12 1.89 13.65 -24.21
C SER A 12 3.41 13.60 -24.44
N ARG A 13 4.04 14.76 -24.73
CA ARG A 13 5.50 14.86 -24.90
C ARG A 13 6.27 14.67 -23.58
N GLN A 14 5.76 15.21 -22.48
CA GLN A 14 6.38 15.03 -21.15
C GLN A 14 6.30 13.57 -20.68
N ALA A 15 5.15 12.92 -20.82
CA ALA A 15 4.99 11.50 -20.50
C ALA A 15 5.92 10.61 -21.36
N SER A 16 6.02 10.90 -22.66
CA SER A 16 6.91 10.18 -23.58
C SER A 16 8.41 10.39 -23.28
N SER A 17 8.80 11.59 -22.85
CA SER A 17 10.17 11.90 -22.44
C SER A 17 10.57 11.17 -21.16
N ALA A 18 9.69 11.18 -20.15
CA ALA A 18 9.90 10.48 -18.89
C ALA A 18 10.00 8.95 -19.11
N ALA A 19 9.13 8.38 -19.94
CA ALA A 19 9.20 6.96 -20.32
C ALA A 19 10.50 6.60 -21.06
N ARG A 20 11.01 7.49 -21.92
CA ARG A 20 12.30 7.28 -22.62
C ARG A 20 13.50 7.37 -21.69
N GLN A 21 13.52 8.34 -20.77
CA GLN A 21 14.59 8.45 -19.77
C GLN A 21 14.60 7.24 -18.82
N ARG A 22 13.43 6.75 -18.42
CA ARG A 22 13.26 5.50 -17.67
C ARG A 22 13.82 4.29 -18.41
N ALA A 23 13.41 4.09 -19.67
CA ALA A 23 13.91 3.01 -20.51
C ALA A 23 15.42 3.07 -20.81
N GLN A 24 16.02 4.27 -20.82
CA GLN A 24 17.46 4.44 -20.99
C GLN A 24 18.25 4.09 -19.72
N ARG A 25 17.73 4.40 -18.52
CA ARG A 25 18.36 4.01 -17.25
C ARG A 25 18.39 2.49 -17.08
N ALA A 26 17.29 1.81 -17.44
CA ALA A 26 17.23 0.34 -17.41
C ALA A 26 18.26 -0.34 -18.34
N ARG A 27 18.73 0.35 -19.40
CA ARG A 27 19.73 -0.20 -20.34
C ARG A 27 21.17 -0.04 -19.86
N GLY A 28 21.45 0.83 -18.89
CA GLY A 28 22.82 1.10 -18.40
C GLY A 28 23.43 -0.02 -17.55
N VAL A 29 22.63 -1.02 -17.16
CA VAL A 29 22.99 -2.04 -16.17
C VAL A 29 23.84 -3.19 -16.76
N THR A 30 23.93 -3.34 -18.08
CA THR A 30 24.45 -4.58 -18.71
C THR A 30 25.80 -4.45 -19.42
N ARG A 31 26.86 -3.91 -18.78
CA ARG A 31 28.23 -4.06 -19.34
C ARG A 31 29.38 -3.81 -18.35
N ASN A 32 29.98 -4.89 -17.83
CA ASN A 32 31.44 -5.06 -17.74
C ASN A 32 31.83 -6.43 -17.17
N THR A 33 32.48 -7.28 -17.99
CA THR A 33 33.02 -8.59 -17.61
C THR A 33 34.54 -8.57 -17.54
N SER A 34 35.05 -8.44 -16.32
CA SER A 34 36.30 -9.04 -15.85
C SER A 34 35.94 -9.71 -14.51
N PRO A 35 36.62 -10.79 -14.07
CA PRO A 35 36.29 -11.47 -12.81
C PRO A 35 36.76 -10.62 -11.62
N ARG A 36 36.09 -9.48 -11.44
CA ARG A 36 36.10 -8.74 -10.19
C ARG A 36 35.41 -9.62 -9.16
N LYS A 37 35.90 -9.61 -7.91
CA LYS A 37 35.12 -10.07 -6.76
C LYS A 37 33.71 -9.49 -6.91
N ARG A 38 32.73 -10.35 -7.21
CA ARG A 38 31.33 -9.94 -7.31
C ARG A 38 30.92 -9.47 -5.92
N THR A 39 30.31 -8.30 -5.86
CA THR A 39 29.70 -7.79 -4.63
C THR A 39 28.25 -8.24 -4.64
N TYR A 40 27.76 -8.68 -3.49
CA TYR A 40 26.40 -9.18 -3.35
C TYR A 40 25.63 -8.38 -2.30
N TRP A 41 24.34 -8.21 -2.55
CA TRP A 41 23.40 -7.52 -1.70
C TRP A 41 22.19 -8.40 -1.38
N HIS A 42 21.80 -8.43 -0.12
CA HIS A 42 20.63 -9.13 0.37
C HIS A 42 19.58 -8.11 0.84
N ALA A 43 18.35 -8.34 0.41
CA ALA A 43 17.15 -7.69 0.91
C ALA A 43 16.59 -8.50 2.08
N GLY A 44 16.42 -7.87 3.25
CA GLY A 44 15.89 -8.64 4.38
C GLY A 44 15.36 -7.79 5.52
N TRP A 45 15.06 -8.47 6.63
CA TRP A 45 14.56 -7.87 7.85
C TRP A 45 15.52 -6.81 8.41
N PRO A 46 15.07 -5.62 8.82
CA PRO A 46 15.92 -4.56 9.37
C PRO A 46 16.39 -4.87 10.78
N GLY A 47 17.46 -4.19 11.20
CA GLY A 47 18.03 -4.34 12.54
C GLY A 47 19.00 -5.50 12.69
N LEU A 48 19.44 -6.11 11.58
CA LEU A 48 20.57 -7.04 11.59
C LEU A 48 21.89 -6.28 11.53
N GLU A 49 22.94 -6.85 12.10
CA GLU A 49 24.23 -6.19 12.26
C GLU A 49 25.31 -6.83 11.36
N PRO A 50 26.39 -6.09 11.04
CA PRO A 50 27.57 -6.70 10.44
C PRO A 50 28.08 -7.89 11.26
N GLY A 51 28.41 -8.98 10.58
CA GLY A 51 28.81 -10.26 11.19
C GLY A 51 27.67 -11.26 11.36
N THR A 52 26.40 -10.83 11.33
CA THR A 52 25.26 -11.76 11.37
C THR A 52 25.32 -12.76 10.21
N ILE A 53 25.09 -14.04 10.53
CA ILE A 53 24.96 -15.12 9.54
C ILE A 53 23.48 -15.30 9.20
N LEU A 54 23.15 -15.00 7.95
CA LEU A 54 21.89 -15.31 7.32
C LEU A 54 21.86 -16.80 6.97
N VAL A 55 20.71 -17.42 7.21
CA VAL A 55 20.43 -18.83 6.94
C VAL A 55 19.09 -18.94 6.20
N GLY A 56 18.84 -20.05 5.51
CA GLY A 56 17.52 -20.32 4.92
C GLY A 56 16.41 -20.41 5.98
N SER A 57 15.15 -20.25 5.56
CA SER A 57 14.00 -20.29 6.46
C SER A 57 13.83 -21.62 7.21
N ASP A 58 14.23 -22.75 6.61
CA ASP A 58 14.17 -24.06 7.27
C ASP A 58 15.13 -24.12 8.46
N GLU A 59 16.38 -23.69 8.25
CA GLU A 59 17.38 -23.62 9.32
C GLU A 59 16.96 -22.60 10.40
N ALA A 60 16.46 -21.43 9.98
CA ALA A 60 15.96 -20.41 10.91
C ALA A 60 14.87 -20.95 11.83
N THR A 61 13.92 -21.70 11.28
CA THR A 61 12.83 -22.35 12.03
C THR A 61 13.40 -23.36 13.04
N GLY A 62 14.36 -24.19 12.63
CA GLY A 62 15.03 -25.14 13.51
C GLY A 62 15.81 -24.48 14.65
N LEU A 63 16.28 -23.24 14.45
CA LEU A 63 16.95 -22.42 15.47
C LEU A 63 15.99 -21.60 16.34
N GLY A 64 14.68 -21.71 16.13
CA GLY A 64 13.67 -20.93 16.86
C GLY A 64 13.66 -19.44 16.50
N ILE A 65 14.23 -19.07 15.34
CA ILE A 65 14.15 -17.72 14.80
C ILE A 65 12.78 -17.58 14.12
N ASP A 66 12.11 -16.45 14.37
CA ASP A 66 10.82 -16.14 13.75
C ASP A 66 10.93 -16.19 12.22
N SER A 67 10.27 -17.19 11.62
CA SER A 67 10.29 -17.44 10.18
C SER A 67 9.65 -16.30 9.38
N ALA A 68 8.80 -15.47 10.00
CA ALA A 68 8.27 -14.26 9.38
C ALA A 68 9.38 -13.28 8.96
N ARG A 69 10.60 -13.40 9.52
CA ARG A 69 11.77 -12.60 9.11
C ARG A 69 12.33 -12.98 7.74
N TYR A 70 11.96 -14.15 7.22
CA TYR A 70 12.51 -14.75 6.02
C TYR A 70 11.46 -14.93 4.91
N MET A 71 10.18 -14.63 5.19
CA MET A 71 9.07 -14.83 4.25
C MET A 71 8.56 -13.49 3.71
N GLY A 72 8.41 -13.40 2.39
CA GLY A 72 7.73 -12.29 1.71
C GLY A 72 6.19 -12.37 1.85
N GLN A 73 5.52 -11.29 1.44
CA GLN A 73 4.10 -10.99 1.70
C GLN A 73 3.07 -12.01 1.17
N ASP A 74 3.37 -12.79 0.13
CA ASP A 74 2.35 -13.52 -0.66
C ASP A 74 2.62 -15.04 -0.78
N ARG A 75 3.04 -15.71 0.29
CA ARG A 75 3.43 -17.14 0.27
C ARG A 75 2.29 -18.15 0.48
N ASP A 76 1.05 -17.77 0.21
CA ASP A 76 -0.07 -18.73 0.28
C ASP A 76 -0.10 -19.70 -0.93
N ASP A 77 0.77 -19.52 -1.93
CA ASP A 77 0.85 -20.41 -3.10
C ASP A 77 1.93 -21.49 -2.93
N GLU A 78 1.51 -22.76 -2.87
CA GLU A 78 2.35 -23.99 -2.88
C GLU A 78 3.26 -24.16 -4.12
N LEU A 79 3.31 -23.17 -5.02
CA LEU A 79 3.91 -23.26 -6.36
C LEU A 79 5.18 -22.43 -6.54
N ASP A 80 5.64 -21.70 -5.52
CA ASP A 80 6.86 -20.89 -5.64
C ASP A 80 8.12 -21.78 -5.58
N PRO A 81 9.05 -21.75 -6.56
CA PRO A 81 10.27 -22.59 -6.59
C PRO A 81 11.31 -22.26 -5.51
N TYR A 82 10.90 -21.54 -4.47
CA TYR A 82 11.73 -21.07 -3.38
C TYR A 82 12.30 -22.24 -2.57
N ASP A 83 13.62 -22.38 -2.58
CA ASP A 83 14.35 -23.33 -1.74
C ASP A 83 14.56 -22.72 -0.35
N ALA A 84 13.74 -23.19 0.59
CA ALA A 84 13.77 -22.75 1.99
C ALA A 84 15.10 -23.05 2.72
N SER A 85 16.00 -23.82 2.11
CA SER A 85 17.36 -24.07 2.63
C SER A 85 18.39 -23.01 2.23
N LYS A 86 18.03 -22.03 1.40
CA LYS A 86 18.97 -21.07 0.79
C LYS A 86 18.72 -19.62 1.24
N VAL A 87 19.77 -18.81 1.14
CA VAL A 87 19.74 -17.35 1.26
C VAL A 87 19.95 -16.75 -0.12
N TYR A 88 19.08 -15.82 -0.49
CA TYR A 88 19.05 -15.19 -1.80
C TYR A 88 19.69 -13.79 -1.76
N PHE A 89 20.45 -13.45 -2.79
CA PHE A 89 21.14 -12.17 -2.92
C PHE A 89 21.39 -11.83 -4.38
N SER A 90 21.58 -10.54 -4.66
CA SER A 90 21.80 -10.01 -5.99
C SER A 90 23.17 -9.38 -6.13
N ASN A 91 23.73 -9.41 -7.34
CA ASN A 91 24.90 -8.60 -7.72
C ASN A 91 24.50 -7.22 -8.31
N ASP A 92 23.21 -6.88 -8.29
CA ASP A 92 22.67 -5.57 -8.62
C ASP A 92 22.03 -4.97 -7.35
N ILE A 93 22.62 -3.87 -6.87
CA ILE A 93 22.17 -3.17 -5.67
C ILE A 93 20.74 -2.63 -5.79
N GLU A 94 20.33 -2.20 -6.98
CA GLU A 94 19.00 -1.62 -7.20
C GLU A 94 17.93 -2.71 -7.26
N PHE A 95 18.28 -3.88 -7.82
CA PHE A 95 17.44 -5.07 -7.79
C PHE A 95 17.23 -5.56 -6.35
N ALA A 96 18.32 -5.72 -5.57
CA ALA A 96 18.22 -6.07 -4.16
C ALA A 96 17.43 -5.02 -3.36
N ARG A 97 17.68 -3.72 -3.59
CA ARG A 97 16.93 -2.64 -2.95
C ARG A 97 15.43 -2.74 -3.23
N ALA A 98 15.04 -3.03 -4.47
CA ALA A 98 13.64 -3.23 -4.82
C ALA A 98 13.02 -4.44 -4.10
N PHE A 99 13.75 -5.54 -3.95
CA PHE A 99 13.27 -6.68 -3.16
C PHE A 99 13.08 -6.36 -1.67
N ALA A 100 13.86 -5.43 -1.11
CA ALA A 100 13.71 -5.04 0.29
C ALA A 100 12.34 -4.39 0.57
N THR A 101 11.66 -3.82 -0.42
CA THR A 101 10.31 -3.27 -0.23
C THR A 101 9.26 -4.35 0.03
N ASN A 102 9.55 -5.61 -0.32
CA ASN A 102 8.64 -6.74 -0.10
C ASN A 102 8.72 -7.28 1.33
N THR A 103 9.65 -6.79 2.16
CA THR A 103 9.73 -7.16 3.58
C THR A 103 8.64 -6.45 4.38
N GLN A 104 7.78 -7.24 5.03
CA GLN A 104 6.76 -6.73 5.93
C GLN A 104 7.16 -6.90 7.40
N ILE A 105 6.95 -5.88 8.20
CA ILE A 105 7.21 -5.93 9.65
C ILE A 105 5.95 -5.60 10.40
N ALA A 106 5.58 -6.49 11.32
CA ALA A 106 4.57 -6.23 12.33
C ALA A 106 5.21 -5.58 13.55
N ASP A 107 4.81 -4.35 13.87
CA ASP A 107 5.14 -3.69 15.14
C ASP A 107 4.40 -4.39 16.29
N SER A 108 5.11 -5.14 17.15
CA SER A 108 4.50 -6.05 18.13
C SER A 108 3.53 -5.37 19.12
N PRO A 109 3.82 -4.16 19.65
CA PRO A 109 2.86 -3.39 20.45
C PRO A 109 1.56 -2.98 19.74
N THR A 110 1.62 -2.63 18.45
CA THR A 110 0.48 -2.01 17.74
C THR A 110 -0.22 -2.94 16.76
N GLY A 111 0.42 -4.06 16.41
CA GLY A 111 0.01 -4.97 15.35
C GLY A 111 0.03 -4.33 13.96
N VAL A 112 0.69 -3.18 13.80
CA VAL A 112 0.78 -2.46 12.53
C VAL A 112 1.81 -3.17 11.65
N VAL A 113 1.35 -3.73 10.54
CA VAL A 113 2.23 -4.17 9.44
C VAL A 113 2.55 -2.98 8.54
N TYR A 114 3.84 -2.80 8.24
CA TYR A 114 4.32 -1.85 7.24
C TYR A 114 5.41 -2.51 6.37
N GLN A 115 5.51 -2.10 5.11
CA GLN A 115 6.61 -2.49 4.22
C GLN A 115 7.85 -1.69 4.60
N ARG A 116 8.85 -2.40 5.13
CA ARG A 116 10.12 -1.82 5.57
C ARG A 116 11.16 -2.91 5.57
N GLY A 117 11.98 -2.94 4.54
CA GLY A 117 13.16 -3.79 4.50
C GLY A 117 14.43 -3.03 4.85
N ALA A 118 15.52 -3.78 4.90
CA ALA A 118 16.87 -3.26 4.89
C ALA A 118 17.67 -3.91 3.76
N LEU A 119 18.69 -3.19 3.34
CA LEU A 119 19.65 -3.62 2.33
C LEU A 119 20.99 -3.88 2.99
N TYR A 120 21.50 -5.09 2.79
CA TYR A 120 22.75 -5.55 3.36
C TYR A 120 23.72 -5.92 2.25
N ARG A 121 24.97 -5.49 2.35
CA ARG A 121 26.05 -6.10 1.58
C ARG A 121 26.47 -7.39 2.27
N VAL A 122 26.54 -8.48 1.51
CA VAL A 122 26.77 -9.83 2.07
C VAL A 122 27.94 -10.54 1.40
N GLU A 123 28.54 -11.47 2.15
CA GLU A 123 29.49 -12.46 1.66
C GLU A 123 28.84 -13.84 1.72
N PRO A 124 28.54 -14.47 0.57
CA PRO A 124 27.98 -15.82 0.53
C PRO A 124 28.89 -16.84 1.23
N ILE A 125 28.29 -17.82 1.90
CA ILE A 125 28.98 -18.94 2.56
C ILE A 125 28.46 -20.25 1.98
N GLY A 126 29.37 -21.00 1.36
CA GLY A 126 29.07 -22.21 0.60
C GLY A 126 29.07 -21.96 -0.91
N ASP A 127 28.60 -22.94 -1.67
CA ASP A 127 28.50 -22.84 -3.12
C ASP A 127 27.45 -21.78 -3.50
N ILE A 128 27.79 -20.97 -4.50
CA ILE A 128 26.92 -19.93 -5.06
C ILE A 128 26.28 -20.51 -6.31
N GLU A 129 24.95 -20.54 -6.33
CA GLU A 129 24.14 -21.05 -7.41
C GLU A 129 23.28 -19.92 -8.01
N PRO A 130 22.96 -19.96 -9.32
CA PRO A 130 21.97 -19.06 -9.88
C PRO A 130 20.61 -19.27 -9.22
N ASP A 131 19.89 -18.18 -8.97
CA ASP A 131 18.53 -18.23 -8.44
C ASP A 131 17.57 -18.91 -9.45
N PRO A 132 16.83 -19.96 -9.04
CA PRO A 132 15.86 -20.65 -9.89
C PRO A 132 14.82 -19.74 -10.56
N ASP A 133 14.40 -18.67 -9.89
CA ASP A 133 13.36 -17.76 -10.37
C ASP A 133 13.89 -16.77 -11.42
N PHE A 134 15.22 -16.64 -11.48
CA PHE A 134 15.91 -15.65 -12.29
C PHE A 134 17.01 -16.28 -13.15
N GLN A 135 16.95 -17.59 -13.45
CA GLN A 135 18.00 -18.33 -14.18
C GLN A 135 18.42 -17.70 -15.51
N LYS A 136 17.51 -17.00 -16.20
CA LYS A 136 17.79 -16.31 -17.48
C LYS A 136 18.43 -14.94 -17.29
N SER A 137 18.59 -14.47 -16.06
CA SER A 137 19.20 -13.20 -15.70
C SER A 137 20.39 -13.41 -14.76
N ASP A 138 21.54 -12.84 -15.08
CA ASP A 138 22.76 -12.83 -14.25
C ASP A 138 22.62 -11.84 -13.06
N VAL A 139 21.43 -11.77 -12.43
CA VAL A 139 21.05 -10.74 -11.44
C VAL A 139 20.83 -11.32 -10.04
N SER A 140 20.34 -12.54 -9.90
CA SER A 140 20.00 -13.15 -8.59
C SER A 140 20.70 -14.50 -8.41
N TRP A 141 21.09 -14.76 -7.18
CA TRP A 141 21.92 -15.87 -6.76
C TRP A 141 21.46 -16.36 -5.40
N CYS A 142 21.84 -17.59 -5.06
CA CYS A 142 21.62 -18.12 -3.74
C CYS A 142 22.81 -18.94 -3.24
N SER A 143 22.90 -19.12 -1.93
CA SER A 143 23.84 -20.02 -1.26
C SER A 143 23.23 -20.52 0.05
N PRO A 144 23.76 -21.59 0.68
CA PRO A 144 23.20 -22.10 1.94
C PRO A 144 23.14 -21.05 3.06
N ARG A 145 24.16 -20.21 3.15
CA ARG A 145 24.24 -19.12 4.14
C ARG A 145 24.88 -17.88 3.54
N ALA A 146 24.77 -16.73 4.20
CA ALA A 146 25.54 -15.54 3.85
C ALA A 146 25.87 -14.73 5.11
N ARG A 147 27.02 -14.05 5.15
CA ARG A 147 27.38 -13.15 6.25
C ARG A 147 27.10 -11.71 5.86
N ILE A 148 26.42 -10.95 6.71
CA ILE A 148 26.31 -9.50 6.55
C ILE A 148 27.69 -8.88 6.75
N VAL A 149 28.19 -8.18 5.74
CA VAL A 149 29.45 -7.43 5.80
C VAL A 149 29.19 -5.98 6.18
N THR A 150 28.11 -5.39 5.66
CA THR A 150 27.76 -3.98 5.89
C THR A 150 26.25 -3.79 5.75
N VAL A 151 25.68 -2.88 6.55
CA VAL A 151 24.32 -2.38 6.36
C VAL A 151 24.39 -1.20 5.41
N GLU A 152 23.91 -1.36 4.18
CA GLU A 152 23.95 -0.32 3.14
C GLU A 152 22.78 0.66 3.29
N ASP A 153 21.61 0.14 3.65
CA ASP A 153 20.43 0.94 3.94
C ASP A 153 19.58 0.25 5.02
N PRO A 154 19.51 0.78 6.25
CA PRO A 154 18.74 0.16 7.33
C PRO A 154 17.22 0.37 7.20
N ASN A 155 16.75 1.18 6.24
CA ASN A 155 15.36 1.56 6.11
C ASN A 155 14.99 1.83 4.64
N VAL A 156 14.95 0.78 3.83
CA VAL A 156 14.59 0.90 2.42
C VAL A 156 13.12 1.24 2.29
N MET A 157 12.85 2.40 1.68
CA MET A 157 11.54 2.85 1.27
C MET A 157 11.56 3.02 -0.25
N MET A 158 10.70 2.32 -0.97
CA MET A 158 10.52 2.47 -2.42
C MET A 158 9.10 2.03 -2.78
N ASP A 159 8.46 2.75 -3.70
CA ASP A 159 7.11 2.42 -4.13
C ASP A 159 7.04 1.16 -5.00
N ALA A 160 5.87 0.51 -5.01
CA ALA A 160 5.68 -0.75 -5.72
C ALA A 160 5.93 -0.65 -7.24
N TYR A 161 5.65 0.49 -7.88
CA TYR A 161 5.93 0.66 -9.32
C TYR A 161 7.43 0.84 -9.57
N SER A 162 8.12 1.60 -8.72
CA SER A 162 9.58 1.74 -8.81
C SER A 162 10.28 0.40 -8.54
N ALA A 163 9.78 -0.39 -7.58
CA ALA A 163 10.26 -1.76 -7.34
C ALA A 163 10.00 -2.66 -8.57
N ALA A 164 8.78 -2.63 -9.11
CA ALA A 164 8.43 -3.37 -10.32
C ALA A 164 9.24 -2.92 -11.55
N GLU A 165 9.63 -1.66 -11.67
CA GLU A 165 10.51 -1.18 -12.72
C GLU A 165 11.92 -1.78 -12.62
N ARG A 166 12.39 -2.14 -11.42
CA ARG A 166 13.74 -2.70 -11.19
C ARG A 166 13.74 -4.23 -11.23
N ILE A 167 12.67 -4.85 -10.76
CA ILE A 167 12.52 -6.31 -10.75
C ILE A 167 11.98 -6.79 -12.10
N GLY A 168 10.96 -6.13 -12.63
CA GLY A 168 10.20 -6.49 -13.82
C GLY A 168 11.02 -6.83 -15.07
N PRO A 169 12.12 -6.13 -15.40
CA PRO A 169 12.98 -6.49 -16.53
C PRO A 169 13.58 -7.90 -16.46
N HIS A 170 13.66 -8.48 -15.27
CA HIS A 170 14.25 -9.79 -15.01
C HIS A 170 13.20 -10.89 -14.83
N MET A 171 11.92 -10.52 -14.69
CA MET A 171 10.83 -11.47 -14.46
C MET A 171 10.46 -12.21 -15.74
N ALA A 172 10.29 -13.51 -15.62
CA ALA A 172 9.86 -14.38 -16.70
C ALA A 172 8.76 -15.35 -16.22
N TRP A 173 7.88 -15.74 -17.13
CA TRP A 173 6.91 -16.81 -16.93
C TRP A 173 7.62 -18.17 -16.87
N THR A 174 6.86 -19.23 -16.59
CA THR A 174 7.36 -20.62 -16.53
C THR A 174 7.96 -21.12 -17.86
N ASP A 175 7.44 -20.66 -19.01
CA ASP A 175 8.03 -20.90 -20.34
C ASP A 175 9.28 -20.02 -20.60
N GLY A 176 9.57 -19.14 -19.65
CA GLY A 176 10.64 -18.17 -19.66
C GLY A 176 10.48 -17.06 -20.70
N SER A 177 9.26 -16.81 -21.18
CA SER A 177 8.89 -15.57 -21.85
C SER A 177 8.77 -14.43 -20.82
N PRO A 178 9.04 -13.17 -21.18
CA PRO A 178 9.09 -12.09 -20.21
C PRO A 178 7.70 -11.72 -19.68
N VAL A 179 7.63 -11.38 -18.38
CA VAL A 179 6.40 -10.86 -17.74
C VAL A 179 6.10 -9.44 -18.21
N TYR A 180 7.13 -8.63 -18.43
CA TYR A 180 7.00 -7.26 -18.90
C TYR A 180 7.74 -7.06 -20.24
N SER A 181 7.16 -6.25 -21.10
CA SER A 181 7.84 -5.74 -22.28
C SER A 181 9.02 -4.84 -21.88
N LYS A 182 9.90 -4.52 -22.84
CA LYS A 182 11.01 -3.57 -22.64
C LYS A 182 10.57 -2.16 -22.22
N THR A 183 9.30 -1.82 -22.38
CA THR A 183 8.73 -0.53 -21.98
C THR A 183 7.89 -0.63 -20.71
N GLY A 184 7.91 -1.79 -20.03
CA GLY A 184 7.15 -2.04 -18.80
C GLY A 184 5.69 -2.43 -19.02
N LYS A 185 5.26 -2.70 -20.25
CA LYS A 185 3.89 -3.17 -20.50
C LYS A 185 3.78 -4.63 -20.06
N TYR A 186 2.78 -4.96 -19.25
CA TYR A 186 2.54 -6.36 -18.87
C TYR A 186 2.21 -7.24 -20.08
N LEU A 187 2.77 -8.45 -20.10
CA LEU A 187 2.59 -9.45 -21.15
C LEU A 187 1.93 -10.70 -20.54
N LEU A 188 0.81 -11.13 -21.14
CA LEU A 188 0.05 -12.29 -20.66
C LEU A 188 0.94 -13.55 -20.55
N SER A 189 0.75 -14.29 -19.45
CA SER A 189 1.34 -15.62 -19.25
C SER A 189 0.81 -16.61 -20.30
N PRO A 190 1.49 -17.75 -20.52
CA PRO A 190 1.00 -18.82 -21.39
C PRO A 190 -0.42 -19.30 -21.02
N GLU A 191 -0.72 -19.43 -19.73
CA GLU A 191 -2.00 -19.86 -19.18
C GLU A 191 -3.07 -18.78 -19.39
N GLN A 192 -2.71 -17.51 -19.21
CA GLN A 192 -3.62 -16.39 -19.44
C GLN A 192 -3.99 -16.25 -20.93
N LYS A 193 -3.07 -16.56 -21.86
CA LYS A 193 -3.36 -16.60 -23.30
C LYS A 193 -4.31 -17.74 -23.69
N GLN A 194 -4.34 -18.83 -22.93
CA GLN A 194 -5.28 -19.94 -23.12
C GLN A 194 -6.66 -19.63 -22.53
N SER A 195 -6.69 -18.73 -21.55
CA SER A 195 -7.93 -18.18 -20.98
C SER A 195 -8.51 -17.11 -21.90
N ALA A 196 -9.76 -16.69 -21.67
CA ALA A 196 -10.41 -15.63 -22.47
C ALA A 196 -9.81 -14.21 -22.25
N PHE A 197 -8.65 -14.09 -21.61
CA PHE A 197 -7.98 -12.82 -21.39
C PHE A 197 -7.30 -12.32 -22.66
N THR A 198 -7.47 -11.03 -22.93
CA THR A 198 -6.89 -10.36 -24.08
C THR A 198 -5.92 -9.28 -23.63
N GLN A 199 -4.85 -9.07 -24.40
CA GLN A 199 -3.89 -8.01 -24.10
C GLN A 199 -4.57 -6.64 -24.00
N THR A 200 -5.59 -6.40 -24.83
CA THR A 200 -6.41 -5.18 -24.85
C THR A 200 -7.02 -4.85 -23.48
N GLN A 201 -7.42 -5.84 -22.69
CA GLN A 201 -7.96 -5.61 -21.34
C GLN A 201 -6.90 -5.03 -20.38
N LEU A 202 -5.62 -5.26 -20.66
CA LEU A 202 -4.48 -4.82 -19.85
C LEU A 202 -3.78 -3.59 -20.43
N ASP A 203 -4.20 -3.11 -21.60
CA ASP A 203 -3.57 -1.98 -22.28
C ASP A 203 -3.80 -0.64 -21.57
N SER A 204 -4.80 -0.57 -20.69
CA SER A 204 -5.05 0.56 -19.81
C SER A 204 -4.08 0.62 -18.62
N LEU A 205 -3.39 -0.47 -18.31
CA LEU A 205 -2.45 -0.50 -17.20
C LEU A 205 -1.21 0.35 -17.49
N VAL A 206 -0.75 1.04 -16.45
CA VAL A 206 0.46 1.86 -16.53
C VAL A 206 1.69 0.96 -16.67
N ALA A 207 2.73 1.45 -17.35
CA ALA A 207 4.01 0.74 -17.41
C ALA A 207 4.54 0.41 -16.00
N TRP A 208 5.04 -0.82 -15.84
CA TRP A 208 5.53 -1.40 -14.59
C TRP A 208 4.45 -1.51 -13.50
N THR A 209 3.18 -1.70 -13.88
CA THR A 209 2.12 -2.05 -12.92
C THR A 209 2.53 -3.31 -12.16
N PRO A 210 2.60 -3.29 -10.82
CA PRO A 210 3.01 -4.45 -10.02
C PRO A 210 2.15 -5.68 -10.30
N LEU A 211 2.74 -6.88 -10.29
CA LEU A 211 2.01 -8.13 -10.57
C LEU A 211 0.76 -8.29 -9.73
N ARG A 212 0.82 -7.97 -8.42
CA ARG A 212 -0.36 -8.01 -7.54
C ARG A 212 -1.54 -7.15 -8.05
N HIS A 213 -1.26 -6.01 -8.67
CA HIS A 213 -2.30 -5.13 -9.23
C HIS A 213 -2.82 -5.68 -10.56
N VAL A 214 -1.94 -6.29 -11.36
CA VAL A 214 -2.35 -6.99 -12.59
C VAL A 214 -3.27 -8.16 -12.27
N ASN A 215 -2.88 -9.00 -11.29
CA ASN A 215 -3.67 -10.15 -10.84
C ASN A 215 -5.02 -9.72 -10.30
N ALA A 216 -5.06 -8.67 -9.45
CA ALA A 216 -6.31 -8.11 -8.97
C ALA A 216 -7.20 -7.65 -10.13
N ALA A 217 -6.66 -6.87 -11.09
CA ALA A 217 -7.41 -6.40 -12.25
C ALA A 217 -7.95 -7.56 -13.10
N LEU A 218 -7.19 -8.64 -13.29
CA LEU A 218 -7.61 -9.83 -14.02
C LEU A 218 -8.69 -10.64 -13.29
N ALA A 219 -8.63 -10.70 -11.97
CA ALA A 219 -9.64 -11.33 -11.13
C ALA A 219 -10.93 -10.50 -11.01
N GLY A 220 -10.96 -9.28 -11.57
CA GLY A 220 -12.03 -8.32 -11.32
C GLY A 220 -12.02 -7.78 -9.89
N GLU A 221 -10.94 -8.04 -9.14
CA GLU A 221 -10.69 -7.49 -7.83
C GLU A 221 -10.18 -6.05 -7.97
N ARG A 222 -10.52 -5.22 -7.00
CA ARG A 222 -10.11 -3.82 -6.99
C ARG A 222 -8.63 -3.74 -6.66
N SER A 223 -7.79 -3.42 -7.64
CA SER A 223 -6.40 -3.03 -7.37
C SER A 223 -6.42 -1.72 -6.59
N GLY A 224 -5.91 -1.73 -5.37
CA GLY A 224 -5.91 -0.59 -4.45
C GLY A 224 -4.94 0.53 -4.85
N ASP A 225 -4.93 0.96 -6.13
CA ASP A 225 -4.06 2.03 -6.60
C ASP A 225 -4.31 3.31 -5.80
N ARG A 226 -3.24 3.81 -5.20
CA ARG A 226 -3.21 5.11 -4.54
C ARG A 226 -2.04 5.90 -5.10
N PRO A 227 -2.21 7.22 -5.31
CA PRO A 227 -1.12 8.04 -5.81
C PRO A 227 0.02 8.08 -4.79
N LEU A 228 1.25 8.12 -5.32
CA LEU A 228 2.48 7.95 -4.57
C LEU A 228 3.09 9.30 -4.19
N ILE A 229 3.57 9.43 -2.96
CA ILE A 229 4.20 10.67 -2.46
C ILE A 229 5.35 11.17 -3.36
N GLU A 230 6.13 10.26 -3.94
CA GLU A 230 7.27 10.59 -4.82
C GLU A 230 6.84 11.24 -6.16
N LYS A 231 5.59 10.99 -6.58
CA LYS A 231 5.03 11.49 -7.86
C LYS A 231 4.02 12.62 -7.64
N HIS A 232 3.65 12.84 -6.38
CA HIS A 232 2.62 13.77 -5.94
C HIS A 232 3.14 14.49 -4.71
N SER A 233 3.85 15.61 -4.92
CA SER A 233 4.38 16.45 -3.84
C SER A 233 3.29 16.96 -2.89
N GLU A 234 2.04 16.91 -3.33
CA GLU A 234 0.86 17.27 -2.57
C GLU A 234 0.44 16.21 -1.52
N ILE A 235 0.98 14.99 -1.59
CA ILE A 235 0.75 13.93 -0.59
C ILE A 235 1.71 14.12 0.59
N ALA A 236 1.16 14.09 1.80
CA ALA A 236 1.94 14.19 3.03
C ALA A 236 2.36 12.81 3.56
N ILE A 237 1.47 11.80 3.46
CA ILE A 237 1.69 10.46 4.00
C ILE A 237 0.98 9.43 3.10
N ASP A 238 1.74 8.42 2.66
CA ASP A 238 1.18 7.27 1.92
C ASP A 238 0.28 6.42 2.83
N ALA A 239 -0.78 5.90 2.24
CA ALA A 239 -1.81 5.17 2.95
C ALA A 239 -1.46 3.67 3.10
N ALA A 240 -1.72 3.09 4.26
CA ALA A 240 -1.49 1.65 4.49
C ALA A 240 -2.39 0.76 3.62
N GLU A 241 -1.86 -0.36 3.13
CA GLU A 241 -2.55 -1.28 2.21
C GLU A 241 -3.95 -1.69 2.70
N ALA A 242 -4.93 -1.67 1.79
CA ALA A 242 -6.36 -1.81 2.11
C ALA A 242 -6.67 -3.15 2.81
N THR A 243 -6.08 -4.25 2.32
CA THR A 243 -6.24 -5.60 2.87
C THR A 243 -5.67 -5.71 4.29
N ASP A 244 -4.55 -5.06 4.56
CA ASP A 244 -3.92 -5.05 5.89
C ASP A 244 -4.73 -4.21 6.88
N VAL A 245 -5.33 -3.11 6.41
CA VAL A 245 -6.27 -2.32 7.21
C VAL A 245 -7.49 -3.16 7.61
N LEU A 246 -8.08 -3.88 6.65
CA LEU A 246 -9.23 -4.78 6.84
C LEU A 246 -8.94 -5.87 7.88
N LYS A 247 -7.86 -6.65 7.70
CA LYS A 247 -7.47 -7.72 8.64
C LYS A 247 -7.27 -7.19 10.07
N ARG A 248 -6.58 -6.04 10.21
CA ARG A 248 -6.35 -5.38 11.51
C ARG A 248 -7.66 -4.88 12.14
N HIS A 249 -8.54 -4.33 11.32
CA HIS A 249 -9.85 -3.83 11.77
C HIS A 249 -10.67 -4.96 12.40
N PHE A 250 -10.85 -6.09 11.70
CA PHE A 250 -11.64 -7.22 12.23
C PHE A 250 -11.07 -7.75 13.55
N LYS A 251 -9.74 -7.86 13.66
CA LYS A 251 -9.09 -8.26 14.91
C LYS A 251 -9.39 -7.30 16.06
N ARG A 252 -9.35 -5.99 15.81
CA ARG A 252 -9.63 -4.94 16.82
C ARG A 252 -11.10 -4.87 17.19
N ALA A 253 -11.98 -4.95 16.21
CA ALA A 253 -13.43 -4.99 16.42
C ALA A 253 -13.80 -6.16 17.33
N LYS A 254 -13.30 -7.37 17.02
CA LYS A 254 -13.49 -8.54 17.88
C LYS A 254 -12.98 -8.31 19.31
N ALA A 255 -11.76 -7.80 19.48
CA ALA A 255 -11.19 -7.57 20.80
C ALA A 255 -11.99 -6.53 21.64
N LEU A 256 -12.59 -5.53 20.99
CA LEU A 256 -13.42 -4.52 21.66
C LEU A 256 -14.80 -5.08 22.02
N VAL A 257 -15.42 -5.85 21.13
CA VAL A 257 -16.69 -6.55 21.40
C VAL A 257 -16.53 -7.57 22.53
N ASP A 258 -15.42 -8.30 22.56
CA ASP A 258 -15.10 -9.23 23.67
C ASP A 258 -14.93 -8.50 25.02
N GLN A 259 -14.63 -7.18 25.00
CA GLN A 259 -14.62 -6.29 26.18
C GLN A 259 -15.98 -5.67 26.48
N GLY A 260 -17.03 -6.02 25.74
CA GLY A 260 -18.38 -5.50 25.91
C GLY A 260 -18.63 -4.15 25.24
N VAL A 261 -17.75 -3.68 24.34
CA VAL A 261 -18.01 -2.45 23.58
C VAL A 261 -19.06 -2.72 22.51
N GLU A 262 -20.11 -1.90 22.51
CA GLU A 262 -21.16 -1.86 21.49
C GLU A 262 -20.87 -0.76 20.47
N PHE A 263 -21.07 -1.07 19.19
CA PHE A 263 -21.04 -0.08 18.09
C PHE A 263 -22.43 0.06 17.51
N SER A 264 -22.94 1.29 17.41
CA SER A 264 -24.32 1.56 17.02
C SER A 264 -24.45 2.88 16.25
N ASP A 265 -25.51 3.01 15.46
CA ASP A 265 -25.95 4.29 14.88
C ASP A 265 -27.00 5.00 15.75
N ASN A 266 -27.49 4.34 16.80
CA ASN A 266 -28.46 4.94 17.72
C ASN A 266 -27.76 5.78 18.78
N TYR A 267 -27.38 6.99 18.41
CA TYR A 267 -26.67 7.93 19.29
C TYR A 267 -27.58 8.79 20.19
N ARG A 268 -28.91 8.76 19.96
CA ARG A 268 -29.87 9.61 20.70
C ARG A 268 -29.80 9.46 22.23
N PRO A 269 -29.61 8.25 22.80
CA PRO A 269 -29.49 8.10 24.26
C PRO A 269 -28.26 8.76 24.88
N VAL A 270 -27.25 9.11 24.06
CA VAL A 270 -25.95 9.65 24.49
C VAL A 270 -25.64 11.02 23.86
N ILE A 271 -26.67 11.75 23.42
CA ILE A 271 -26.51 13.01 22.64
C ILE A 271 -25.75 14.11 23.41
N ASP A 272 -25.94 14.18 24.73
CA ASP A 272 -25.29 15.20 25.57
C ASP A 272 -23.78 14.93 25.71
N ASP A 273 -23.42 13.67 26.00
CA ASP A 273 -22.02 13.22 26.05
C ASP A 273 -21.35 13.31 24.67
N LEU A 274 -22.11 12.97 23.61
CA LEU A 274 -21.67 13.06 22.23
C LEU A 274 -21.26 14.47 21.89
N SER A 275 -22.12 15.46 22.15
CA SER A 275 -21.87 16.88 21.84
C SER A 275 -20.58 17.38 22.49
N SER A 276 -20.30 16.95 23.72
CA SER A 276 -19.05 17.25 24.41
C SER A 276 -17.83 16.59 23.75
N LEU A 277 -17.97 15.35 23.28
CA LEU A 277 -16.90 14.57 22.68
C LEU A 277 -16.50 15.05 21.27
N ILE A 278 -17.48 15.50 20.47
CA ILE A 278 -17.24 15.88 19.06
C ILE A 278 -17.00 17.38 18.85
N ALA A 279 -17.07 18.19 19.91
CA ALA A 279 -16.84 19.64 19.86
C ALA A 279 -15.58 19.99 19.02
N PRO A 280 -15.63 21.06 18.20
CA PRO A 280 -16.69 22.06 18.12
C PRO A 280 -17.88 21.69 17.20
N THR A 281 -17.96 20.45 16.71
CA THR A 281 -19.09 20.02 15.88
C THR A 281 -20.36 19.96 16.72
N GLU A 282 -21.39 20.72 16.35
CA GLU A 282 -22.72 20.65 16.95
C GLU A 282 -23.64 19.80 16.07
N LEU A 283 -24.44 18.92 16.68
CA LEU A 283 -25.46 18.11 16.00
C LEU A 283 -26.85 18.61 16.40
N GLN A 284 -27.70 18.84 15.42
CA GLN A 284 -29.12 19.19 15.64
C GLN A 284 -30.02 17.95 15.53
N ALA A 285 -31.26 18.04 16.00
CA ALA A 285 -32.17 16.90 16.01
C ALA A 285 -32.60 16.44 14.59
N ASP A 286 -32.52 17.36 13.62
CA ASP A 286 -32.83 17.22 12.20
C ASP A 286 -31.58 17.22 11.31
N ASP A 287 -30.40 17.02 11.92
CA ASP A 287 -29.14 17.02 11.20
C ASP A 287 -29.09 15.89 10.16
N PRO A 288 -28.75 16.17 8.89
CA PRO A 288 -28.64 15.15 7.86
C PRO A 288 -27.42 14.24 8.04
N ARG A 289 -26.51 14.56 8.98
CA ARG A 289 -25.34 13.74 9.29
C ARG A 289 -25.71 12.47 10.02
N ALA A 290 -25.08 11.37 9.62
CA ALA A 290 -25.09 10.12 10.34
C ALA A 290 -24.01 10.12 11.43
N VAL A 291 -24.22 9.33 12.47
CA VAL A 291 -23.27 9.17 13.58
C VAL A 291 -23.11 7.69 13.89
N ALA A 292 -21.86 7.24 13.98
CA ALA A 292 -21.51 5.97 14.59
C ALA A 292 -20.97 6.24 16.00
N VAL A 293 -21.47 5.53 17.01
CA VAL A 293 -21.00 5.61 18.39
C VAL A 293 -20.42 4.29 18.87
N ALA A 294 -19.48 4.37 19.81
CA ALA A 294 -18.93 3.24 20.54
C ALA A 294 -19.23 3.43 22.03
N ILE A 295 -19.91 2.47 22.65
CA ILE A 295 -20.39 2.55 24.04
C ILE A 295 -19.82 1.36 24.83
N HIS A 296 -19.19 1.63 25.97
CA HIS A 296 -18.72 0.62 26.91
C HIS A 296 -19.64 0.59 28.14
N PRO A 297 -20.02 -0.59 28.67
CA PRO A 297 -21.01 -0.71 29.75
C PRO A 297 -20.63 0.01 31.06
N ARG A 298 -19.33 0.24 31.30
CA ARG A 298 -18.85 0.94 32.50
C ARG A 298 -18.48 2.40 32.27
N ASP A 299 -17.98 2.71 31.07
CA ASP A 299 -17.39 4.02 30.77
C ASP A 299 -18.32 4.92 29.96
N GLY A 300 -19.49 4.41 29.54
CA GLY A 300 -20.44 5.15 28.70
C GLY A 300 -19.93 5.33 27.28
N LEU A 301 -20.15 6.52 26.71
CA LEU A 301 -19.70 6.86 25.36
C LEU A 301 -18.16 6.96 25.33
N ILE A 302 -17.50 6.03 24.62
CA ILE A 302 -16.03 5.99 24.53
C ILE A 302 -15.48 6.53 23.21
N GLY A 303 -16.31 6.62 22.18
CA GLY A 303 -15.93 7.15 20.87
C GLY A 303 -17.13 7.46 19.98
N ALA A 304 -16.93 8.36 19.03
CA ALA A 304 -17.93 8.71 18.04
C ALA A 304 -17.29 9.09 16.70
N ALA A 305 -18.01 8.87 15.62
CA ALA A 305 -17.67 9.38 14.30
C ALA A 305 -18.90 9.97 13.61
N VAL A 306 -18.75 11.18 13.08
CA VAL A 306 -19.80 11.95 12.41
C VAL A 306 -19.46 12.04 10.93
N PHE A 307 -20.45 11.79 10.08
CA PHE A 307 -20.25 11.76 8.64
C PHE A 307 -21.51 12.14 7.88
N THR A 308 -21.31 12.71 6.70
CA THR A 308 -22.34 12.93 5.70
C THR A 308 -22.12 11.97 4.55
N ALA A 309 -23.18 11.44 3.95
CA ALA A 309 -23.08 10.72 2.68
C ALA A 309 -24.01 11.35 1.64
N ALA A 310 -23.51 11.54 0.42
CA ALA A 310 -24.26 12.15 -0.67
C ALA A 310 -24.03 11.39 -1.97
N ARG A 311 -25.10 11.17 -2.72
CA ARG A 311 -25.02 10.66 -4.09
C ARG A 311 -24.45 11.77 -4.96
N MET A 312 -23.42 11.48 -5.73
CA MET A 312 -22.74 12.47 -6.56
C MET A 312 -22.74 12.07 -8.04
N GLY A 313 -23.23 12.98 -8.89
CA GLY A 313 -23.29 12.81 -10.36
C GLY A 313 -24.58 12.17 -10.88
N ASP A 314 -24.72 12.16 -12.22
CA ASP A 314 -25.88 11.59 -12.93
C ASP A 314 -25.88 10.05 -12.97
N ALA A 315 -24.74 9.43 -12.64
CA ALA A 315 -24.69 8.00 -12.44
C ALA A 315 -25.25 7.73 -11.04
N GLU A 316 -26.46 7.16 -10.98
CA GLU A 316 -27.27 7.01 -9.76
C GLU A 316 -26.59 6.25 -8.60
N ASP A 317 -25.41 5.68 -8.84
CA ASP A 317 -24.74 4.73 -7.96
C ASP A 317 -23.42 5.23 -7.34
N GLN A 318 -23.00 6.48 -7.57
CA GLN A 318 -21.76 6.98 -6.97
C GLN A 318 -21.99 7.61 -5.59
N MET A 319 -21.47 6.95 -4.55
CA MET A 319 -21.62 7.38 -3.17
C MET A 319 -20.35 8.03 -2.63
N VAL A 320 -20.47 9.27 -2.16
CA VAL A 320 -19.37 9.96 -1.47
C VAL A 320 -19.71 10.17 0.00
N MET A 321 -18.77 9.78 0.86
CA MET A 321 -18.85 9.97 2.30
C MET A 321 -17.86 11.05 2.74
N MET A 322 -18.35 12.08 3.41
CA MET A 322 -17.58 13.12 4.07
C MET A 322 -17.50 12.81 5.56
N ILE A 323 -16.29 12.64 6.08
CA ILE A 323 -15.98 12.35 7.47
C ILE A 323 -15.72 13.68 8.16
N ASP A 324 -16.69 14.10 8.97
CA ASP A 324 -16.67 15.40 9.63
C ASP A 324 -15.86 15.35 10.93
N ARG A 325 -16.00 14.25 11.70
CA ARG A 325 -15.32 14.10 12.98
C ARG A 325 -15.10 12.63 13.33
N VAL A 326 -13.96 12.35 13.95
CA VAL A 326 -13.73 11.10 14.69
C VAL A 326 -13.11 11.46 16.02
N ALA A 327 -13.73 11.03 17.12
CA ALA A 327 -13.30 11.34 18.47
C ALA A 327 -13.30 10.09 19.35
N VAL A 328 -12.31 9.99 20.23
CA VAL A 328 -12.16 8.89 21.20
C VAL A 328 -11.75 9.48 22.53
N THR A 329 -12.43 9.06 23.60
CA THR A 329 -12.14 9.48 24.97
C THR A 329 -10.69 9.15 25.36
N PRO A 330 -10.02 9.97 26.19
CA PRO A 330 -8.60 9.80 26.48
C PRO A 330 -8.19 8.38 26.96
N SER A 331 -8.99 7.74 27.80
CA SER A 331 -8.73 6.40 28.36
C SER A 331 -8.87 5.27 27.34
N TRP A 332 -9.52 5.53 26.20
CA TRP A 332 -9.75 4.56 25.13
C TRP A 332 -8.93 4.84 23.86
N ARG A 333 -8.11 5.90 23.85
CA ARG A 333 -7.15 6.15 22.78
C ARG A 333 -6.18 4.98 22.64
N ARG A 334 -5.73 4.72 21.41
CA ARG A 334 -4.81 3.61 21.05
C ARG A 334 -5.35 2.19 21.29
N LYS A 335 -6.62 2.02 21.68
CA LYS A 335 -7.28 0.71 21.79
C LYS A 335 -8.01 0.26 20.52
N GLY A 336 -7.90 1.03 19.44
CA GLY A 336 -8.53 0.71 18.15
C GLY A 336 -9.97 1.22 17.97
N VAL A 337 -10.56 1.93 18.94
CA VAL A 337 -11.94 2.46 18.84
C VAL A 337 -12.14 3.30 17.58
N GLY A 338 -11.27 4.30 17.34
CA GLY A 338 -11.37 5.15 16.15
C GLY A 338 -11.23 4.38 14.83
N SER A 339 -10.38 3.35 14.79
CA SER A 339 -10.26 2.49 13.61
C SER A 339 -11.50 1.64 13.34
N VAL A 340 -12.24 1.26 14.39
CA VAL A 340 -13.48 0.51 14.22
C VAL A 340 -14.59 1.42 13.73
N LEU A 341 -14.73 2.60 14.34
CA LEU A 341 -15.71 3.61 13.95
C LEU A 341 -15.59 3.99 12.46
N LEU A 342 -14.38 4.17 11.94
CA LEU A 342 -14.15 4.49 10.51
C LEU A 342 -14.75 3.48 9.53
N THR A 343 -14.77 2.20 9.90
CA THR A 343 -15.35 1.14 9.07
C THR A 343 -16.84 0.99 9.36
N THR A 344 -17.26 1.11 10.63
CA THR A 344 -18.69 1.09 11.01
C THR A 344 -19.47 2.13 10.22
N MET A 345 -18.96 3.36 10.06
CA MET A 345 -19.62 4.39 9.25
C MET A 345 -20.00 3.93 7.84
N GLN A 346 -19.13 3.15 7.19
CA GLN A 346 -19.38 2.65 5.83
C GLN A 346 -20.48 1.59 5.81
N GLN A 347 -20.56 0.75 6.85
CA GLN A 347 -21.57 -0.29 6.99
C GLN A 347 -22.97 0.27 7.30
N LEU A 348 -23.04 1.48 7.86
CA LEU A 348 -24.30 2.17 8.13
C LEU A 348 -24.94 2.77 6.88
N LEU A 349 -24.20 2.84 5.76
CA LEU A 349 -24.70 3.40 4.53
C LEU A 349 -25.40 2.33 3.68
N PRO A 350 -26.53 2.66 3.03
CA PRO A 350 -27.30 1.70 2.24
C PRO A 350 -26.62 1.30 0.93
N ASN A 351 -25.59 2.04 0.51
CA ASN A 351 -24.83 1.78 -0.71
C ASN A 351 -23.32 1.79 -0.41
N PRO A 352 -22.52 0.99 -1.13
CA PRO A 352 -21.08 1.03 -0.98
C PRO A 352 -20.51 2.43 -1.26
N VAL A 353 -19.55 2.86 -0.45
CA VAL A 353 -18.90 4.17 -0.59
C VAL A 353 -17.82 4.11 -1.66
N ASP A 354 -17.97 4.85 -2.75
CA ASP A 354 -16.95 4.94 -3.81
C ASP A 354 -15.78 5.84 -3.42
N PHE A 355 -16.08 6.88 -2.64
CA PHE A 355 -15.10 7.87 -2.20
C PHE A 355 -15.38 8.31 -0.78
N ALA A 356 -14.41 8.15 0.12
CA ALA A 356 -14.47 8.68 1.47
C ALA A 356 -13.43 9.79 1.62
N VAL A 357 -13.81 10.92 2.22
CA VAL A 357 -12.95 12.10 2.38
C VAL A 357 -13.15 12.70 3.75
N GLY A 358 -12.12 13.34 4.31
CA GLY A 358 -12.28 14.31 5.38
C GLY A 358 -11.10 15.26 5.44
N HIS A 359 -11.01 16.00 6.54
CA HIS A 359 -9.85 16.83 6.86
C HIS A 359 -9.46 16.63 8.32
N CYS A 360 -8.20 16.92 8.62
CA CYS A 360 -7.64 16.69 9.93
C CYS A 360 -6.46 17.62 10.23
N ASP A 361 -6.17 17.80 11.51
CA ASP A 361 -4.95 18.45 11.93
C ASP A 361 -3.74 17.57 11.59
N SER A 362 -2.62 18.19 11.23
CA SER A 362 -1.40 17.48 10.81
C SER A 362 -0.88 16.47 11.85
N GLN A 363 -1.16 16.69 13.13
CA GLN A 363 -0.77 15.79 14.23
C GLN A 363 -1.50 14.42 14.19
N ILE A 364 -2.69 14.37 13.59
CA ILE A 364 -3.50 13.14 13.49
C ILE A 364 -3.53 12.57 12.07
N ALA A 365 -2.90 13.23 11.09
CA ALA A 365 -2.70 12.71 9.74
C ALA A 365 -2.16 11.26 9.70
N PRO A 366 -1.14 10.87 10.51
CA PRO A 366 -0.64 9.49 10.49
C PRO A 366 -1.71 8.44 10.84
N PHE A 367 -2.70 8.78 11.66
CA PHE A 367 -3.81 7.87 11.98
C PHE A 367 -4.63 7.54 10.73
N PHE A 368 -5.02 8.55 9.93
CA PHE A 368 -5.79 8.33 8.71
C PHE A 368 -4.98 7.56 7.65
N ALA A 369 -3.69 7.89 7.50
CA ALA A 369 -2.78 7.13 6.65
C ALA A 369 -2.76 5.63 7.02
N GLN A 370 -2.65 5.32 8.32
CA GLN A 370 -2.70 3.94 8.82
C GLN A 370 -4.03 3.24 8.55
N MET A 371 -5.13 4.00 8.44
CA MET A 371 -6.46 3.49 8.12
C MET A 371 -6.71 3.37 6.61
N GLY A 372 -5.66 3.56 5.81
CA GLY A 372 -5.71 3.42 4.36
C GLY A 372 -6.33 4.62 3.65
N TYR A 373 -6.23 5.81 4.25
CA TYR A 373 -6.54 7.07 3.57
C TYR A 373 -5.25 7.72 3.07
N THR A 374 -5.24 8.18 1.83
CA THR A 374 -4.18 9.06 1.32
C THR A 374 -4.32 10.41 2.02
N VAL A 375 -3.24 10.90 2.63
CA VAL A 375 -3.26 12.19 3.32
C VAL A 375 -2.48 13.22 2.52
N LEU A 376 -3.10 14.37 2.29
CA LEU A 376 -2.54 15.49 1.56
C LEU A 376 -1.89 16.49 2.52
N THR A 377 -0.92 17.25 1.99
CA THR A 377 -0.31 18.37 2.72
C THR A 377 -1.35 19.46 2.99
N PRO A 378 -1.18 20.26 4.05
CA PRO A 378 -2.08 21.37 4.33
C PRO A 378 -2.29 22.28 3.12
N ASP A 379 -3.50 22.85 3.01
CA ASP A 379 -3.90 23.75 1.92
C ASP A 379 -3.93 23.11 0.52
N THR A 380 -3.63 21.81 0.40
CA THR A 380 -3.76 21.10 -0.86
C THR A 380 -5.24 21.00 -1.25
N PRO A 381 -5.62 21.47 -2.45
CA PRO A 381 -6.97 21.30 -2.94
C PRO A 381 -7.27 19.83 -3.20
N LEU A 382 -8.36 19.32 -2.62
CA LEU A 382 -8.84 17.99 -2.90
C LEU A 382 -9.71 17.99 -4.16
N ALA A 383 -9.29 17.21 -5.15
CA ALA A 383 -10.09 16.92 -6.33
C ALA A 383 -10.94 15.67 -6.08
N PHE A 384 -12.26 15.79 -6.26
CA PHE A 384 -13.14 14.62 -6.23
C PHE A 384 -12.99 13.82 -7.53
N PRO A 385 -12.81 12.50 -7.46
CA PRO A 385 -12.58 11.63 -8.63
C PRO A 385 -13.90 11.25 -9.32
N VAL A 386 -14.78 12.21 -9.56
CA VAL A 386 -16.09 11.96 -10.17
C VAL A 386 -16.03 12.46 -11.61
N GLU A 387 -15.95 11.54 -12.57
CA GLU A 387 -15.72 11.82 -14.01
C GLU A 387 -16.76 12.75 -14.65
N LYS A 388 -17.92 12.94 -13.99
CA LYS A 388 -19.07 13.66 -14.52
C LYS A 388 -19.37 15.00 -13.86
N PHE A 389 -18.55 15.47 -12.93
CA PHE A 389 -18.78 16.83 -12.47
C PHE A 389 -18.56 17.82 -13.60
N GLU A 390 -19.55 18.70 -13.79
CA GLU A 390 -19.41 19.90 -14.60
C GLU A 390 -18.08 20.58 -14.24
N LYS A 391 -17.39 21.15 -15.23
CA LYS A 391 -16.05 21.74 -15.13
C LYS A 391 -15.91 22.87 -14.07
N ASP A 392 -16.98 23.16 -13.35
CA ASP A 392 -17.15 24.31 -12.49
C ASP A 392 -17.08 23.97 -10.98
N LEU A 393 -17.01 22.69 -10.60
CA LEU A 393 -16.75 22.33 -9.21
C LEU A 393 -15.32 22.66 -8.81
N GLN A 394 -15.20 23.70 -7.99
CA GLN A 394 -13.94 24.11 -7.42
C GLN A 394 -13.43 23.01 -6.48
N PRO A 395 -12.14 22.64 -6.57
CA PRO A 395 -11.52 21.77 -5.59
C PRO A 395 -11.78 22.28 -4.17
N VAL A 396 -12.11 21.37 -3.25
CA VAL A 396 -12.35 21.75 -1.85
C VAL A 396 -11.00 21.95 -1.18
N GLN A 397 -10.83 23.10 -0.52
CA GLN A 397 -9.65 23.42 0.26
C GLN A 397 -10.00 23.47 1.74
N PHE A 398 -9.06 23.04 2.57
CA PHE A 398 -9.17 23.08 4.03
C PHE A 398 -8.02 23.94 4.57
N PRO A 399 -8.22 25.26 4.75
CA PRO A 399 -7.15 26.16 5.15
C PRO A 399 -6.45 25.72 6.44
N GLY A 400 -5.14 25.54 6.38
CA GLY A 400 -4.29 25.13 7.52
C GLY A 400 -4.45 23.67 7.96
N GLN A 401 -5.21 22.84 7.23
CA GLN A 401 -5.49 21.45 7.61
C GLN A 401 -5.14 20.46 6.49
N CYS A 402 -4.76 19.24 6.87
CA CYS A 402 -4.55 18.15 5.94
C CYS A 402 -5.90 17.63 5.44
N ALA A 403 -6.08 17.53 4.13
CA ALA A 403 -7.15 16.70 3.57
C ALA A 403 -6.73 15.23 3.60
N PHE A 404 -7.67 14.31 3.76
CA PHE A 404 -7.43 12.90 3.54
C PHE A 404 -8.56 12.28 2.74
N TYR A 405 -8.26 11.26 1.95
CA TYR A 405 -9.27 10.58 1.16
C TYR A 405 -8.94 9.13 0.91
N ARG A 406 -9.95 8.38 0.51
CA ARG A 406 -9.84 6.98 0.10
C ARG A 406 -10.78 6.74 -1.06
N GLN A 407 -10.26 6.08 -2.09
CA GLN A 407 -11.02 5.61 -3.25
C GLN A 407 -11.31 4.12 -3.12
N GLY A 408 -12.46 3.70 -3.65
CA GLY A 408 -12.87 2.31 -3.81
C GLY A 408 -14.01 1.89 -2.90
N ARG A 409 -15.01 1.21 -3.50
CA ARG A 409 -16.10 0.52 -2.80
C ARG A 409 -15.54 -0.54 -1.86
N TRP A 410 -16.09 -0.52 -0.67
CA TRP A 410 -15.97 -1.54 0.35
C TRP A 410 -17.12 -2.54 0.28
#